data_AF-A0A349BXG9-F1
#
_entry.id   AF-A0A349BXG9-F1
#
_cell.length_a   1.000
_cell.length_b   1.000
_cell.length_c   1.000
_cell.angle_alpha   90.00
_cell.angle_beta   90.00
_cell.angle_gamma   90.00
#
_symmetry.space_group_name_H-M   'P 1'
#
loop_
_entity.id
_entity.type
_entity.pdbx_description
1 polymer ?
#
loop_
_entity_poly.entity_id
_entity_poly.type
_entity_poly.pdbx_seq_one_letter_code
_entity_poly.pdbx_strand_id
1 'polypeptide(L)'
;MEPIRKHDKRNLESMPYGALGIVPVVGCEEMGKEIDYYLTRWRAERQRENRHNPAFNDYQRSSYIVNCDLPRFGTGEGKGVLPQSVRGMDLYILVDVVNFSKTYKMFGLQNHMSPDDHYANLKRVIAAAGGKARRITVIMPYLYESRQQARSQR
;
A
#
# COMPACT_ATOMS: atom_id res chain seq x y z
N MET A 1 -27.79 20.67 -6.97
CA MET A 1 -27.03 20.39 -5.73
C MET A 1 -25.59 20.22 -6.14
N GLU A 2 -24.80 21.30 -6.07
CA GLU A 2 -23.37 21.23 -6.42
C GLU A 2 -22.63 20.37 -5.38
N PRO A 3 -21.72 19.46 -5.79
CA PRO A 3 -20.92 18.72 -4.84
C PRO A 3 -19.98 19.71 -4.13
N ILE A 4 -20.00 19.65 -2.79
CA ILE A 4 -19.18 20.47 -1.90
C ILE A 4 -17.70 20.25 -2.26
N ARG A 5 -17.12 21.16 -3.05
CA ARG A 5 -15.68 21.27 -3.26
C ARG A 5 -15.04 21.81 -1.98
N LYS A 6 -14.87 20.96 -0.98
CA LYS A 6 -13.88 21.18 0.09
C LYS A 6 -12.49 20.95 -0.53
N HIS A 7 -12.06 21.85 -1.41
CA HIS A 7 -10.65 21.96 -1.75
C HIS A 7 -9.94 22.42 -0.47
N ASP A 8 -9.23 21.48 0.13
CA ASP A 8 -8.37 21.68 1.29
C ASP A 8 -7.49 22.92 1.07
N LYS A 9 -7.82 24.03 1.74
CA LYS A 9 -7.16 25.34 1.66
C LYS A 9 -5.80 25.35 2.36
N ARG A 10 -5.07 24.24 2.34
CA ARG A 10 -3.69 24.20 2.82
C ARG A 10 -2.77 24.56 1.65
N ASN A 11 -2.00 25.63 1.83
CA ASN A 11 -0.88 25.96 0.93
C ASN A 11 0.12 24.80 0.95
N LEU A 12 -0.04 23.87 0.02
CA LEU A 12 0.81 22.71 -0.20
C LEU A 12 1.61 22.94 -1.49
N GLU A 13 2.36 24.04 -1.56
CA GLU A 13 3.46 24.16 -2.52
C GLU A 13 4.64 23.35 -1.97
N SER A 14 4.52 22.01 -2.01
CA SER A 14 5.60 21.11 -1.63
C SER A 14 6.15 20.42 -2.87
N MET A 15 7.46 20.58 -3.09
CA MET A 15 8.15 19.80 -4.10
C MET A 15 8.15 18.32 -3.70
N PRO A 16 7.82 17.40 -4.62
CA PRO A 16 7.93 15.98 -4.34
C PRO A 16 9.39 15.59 -4.13
N TYR A 17 9.70 15.08 -2.95
CA TYR A 17 11.06 14.66 -2.58
C TYR A 17 11.41 13.26 -3.10
N GLY A 18 10.40 12.43 -3.39
CA GLY A 18 10.55 11.08 -3.92
C GLY A 18 9.31 10.62 -4.69
N ALA A 19 9.48 9.63 -5.55
CA ALA A 19 8.37 9.02 -6.29
C ALA A 19 7.45 8.24 -5.33
N LEU A 20 6.16 8.51 -5.40
CA LEU A 20 5.15 7.81 -4.59
C LEU A 20 4.88 6.41 -5.15
N GLY A 21 4.82 5.42 -4.26
CA GLY A 21 4.33 4.07 -4.58
C GLY A 21 3.36 3.56 -3.51
N ILE A 22 2.26 2.95 -3.93
CA ILE A 22 1.26 2.34 -3.06
C ILE A 22 1.27 0.84 -3.29
N VAL A 23 1.49 0.05 -2.25
CA VAL A 23 1.48 -1.42 -2.33
C VAL A 23 0.26 -1.94 -1.57
N PRO A 24 -0.86 -2.25 -2.24
CA PRO A 24 -1.97 -2.94 -1.62
C PRO A 24 -1.60 -4.41 -1.41
N VAL A 25 -1.45 -4.84 -0.15
CA VAL A 25 -1.32 -6.27 0.18
C VAL A 25 -2.63 -6.97 -0.16
N VAL A 26 -2.56 -8.27 -0.45
CA VAL A 26 -3.75 -9.10 -0.73
C VAL A 26 -4.82 -8.86 0.35
N GLY A 27 -6.05 -8.50 -0.06
CA GLY A 27 -7.09 -8.03 0.87
C GLY A 27 -7.42 -6.55 0.74
N CYS A 28 -6.48 -5.74 0.25
CA CYS A 28 -6.61 -4.29 0.19
C CYS A 28 -6.67 -3.74 -1.24
N GLU A 29 -6.95 -4.59 -2.24
CA GLU A 29 -6.88 -4.18 -3.66
C GLU A 29 -7.92 -3.10 -4.00
N GLU A 30 -9.12 -3.20 -3.44
CA GLU A 30 -10.20 -2.23 -3.64
C GLU A 30 -9.86 -0.88 -3.00
N MET A 31 -9.49 -0.88 -1.72
CA MET A 31 -9.02 0.32 -1.02
C MET A 31 -7.82 0.97 -1.74
N GLY A 32 -6.88 0.16 -2.23
CA GLY A 32 -5.74 0.64 -3.02
C GLY A 32 -6.17 1.36 -4.31
N LYS A 33 -7.15 0.81 -5.03
CA LYS A 33 -7.71 1.43 -6.25
C LYS A 33 -8.44 2.73 -5.96
N GLU A 34 -9.21 2.81 -4.88
CA GLU A 34 -9.90 4.04 -4.50
C GLU A 34 -8.93 5.17 -4.15
N ILE A 35 -7.89 4.85 -3.37
CA ILE A 35 -6.82 5.80 -3.01
C ILE A 35 -6.09 6.26 -4.28
N ASP A 36 -5.72 5.32 -5.16
CA ASP A 36 -5.04 5.63 -6.42
C ASP A 36 -5.89 6.52 -7.33
N TYR A 37 -7.17 6.21 -7.49
CA TYR A 37 -8.13 7.02 -8.24
C TYR A 37 -8.22 8.45 -7.68
N TYR A 38 -8.32 8.59 -6.36
CA TYR A 38 -8.35 9.90 -5.72
C TYR A 38 -7.04 10.68 -5.98
N LEU A 39 -5.88 10.04 -5.81
CA LEU A 39 -4.57 10.69 -5.96
C LEU A 39 -4.27 11.11 -7.38
N THR A 40 -4.59 10.26 -8.37
CA THR A 40 -4.40 10.56 -9.79
C THR A 40 -5.23 11.77 -10.20
N ARG A 41 -6.51 11.82 -9.79
CA ARG A 41 -7.39 12.99 -10.01
C ARG A 41 -6.90 14.23 -9.28
N TRP A 42 -6.59 14.11 -8.00
CA TRP A 42 -6.15 15.23 -7.16
C TRP A 42 -4.86 15.87 -7.70
N ARG A 43 -3.88 15.06 -8.14
CA ARG A 43 -2.63 15.58 -8.74
C ARG A 43 -2.84 16.15 -10.14
N ALA A 44 -3.74 15.58 -10.95
CA ALA A 44 -4.06 16.10 -12.27
C ALA A 44 -4.74 17.49 -12.23
N GLU A 45 -5.60 17.72 -11.23
CA GLU A 45 -6.26 19.02 -11.04
C GLU A 45 -5.27 20.14 -10.67
N ARG A 46 -4.20 19.82 -9.92
CA ARG A 46 -3.21 20.79 -9.39
C ARG A 46 -2.09 21.17 -10.38
N GLN A 47 -1.76 20.30 -11.33
CA GLN A 47 -0.68 20.51 -12.32
C GLN A 47 -0.98 21.59 -13.38
N ARG A 48 -2.16 22.21 -13.38
CA ARG A 48 -2.42 23.34 -14.30
C ARG A 48 -1.50 24.53 -14.04
N GLU A 49 -0.86 24.61 -12.88
CA GLU A 49 -0.08 25.77 -12.43
C GLU A 49 1.45 25.66 -12.64
N ASN A 50 2.06 24.47 -12.83
CA ASN A 50 3.53 24.29 -12.79
C ASN A 50 4.12 23.31 -13.86
N ARG A 51 3.56 23.27 -15.08
CA ARG A 51 3.87 22.25 -16.12
C ARG A 51 5.31 22.17 -16.64
N HIS A 52 6.18 23.15 -16.37
CA HIS A 52 7.49 23.26 -17.04
C HIS A 52 8.70 22.84 -16.20
N ASN A 53 8.52 22.35 -14.96
CA ASN A 53 9.64 21.97 -14.10
C ASN A 53 9.93 20.44 -14.22
N PRO A 54 11.16 20.03 -14.63
CA PRO A 54 11.57 18.63 -14.76
C PRO A 54 11.39 17.78 -13.49
N ALA A 55 11.42 18.41 -12.31
CA ALA A 55 11.20 17.75 -11.02
C ALA A 55 9.79 17.13 -10.88
N PHE A 56 8.86 17.44 -11.78
CA PHE A 56 7.50 16.92 -11.78
C PHE A 56 7.26 15.77 -12.77
N ASN A 57 8.25 15.33 -13.55
CA ASN A 57 8.06 14.25 -14.54
C ASN A 57 7.60 12.92 -13.91
N ASP A 58 8.08 12.56 -12.71
CA ASP A 58 7.63 11.38 -11.97
C ASP A 58 6.51 11.66 -10.97
N TYR A 59 6.08 12.93 -10.86
CA TYR A 59 5.04 13.35 -9.92
C TYR A 59 3.65 12.94 -10.40
N GLN A 60 3.40 13.00 -11.71
CA GLN A 60 2.13 12.60 -12.31
C GLN A 60 2.29 11.26 -13.01
N ARG A 61 1.63 10.24 -12.47
CA ARG A 61 1.57 8.89 -13.04
C ARG A 61 0.12 8.53 -13.29
N SER A 62 -0.13 7.65 -14.26
CA SER A 62 -1.46 7.09 -14.52
C SER A 62 -1.96 6.22 -13.37
N SER A 63 -1.03 5.67 -12.58
CA SER A 63 -1.27 4.98 -11.32
C SER A 63 -0.03 5.08 -10.45
N TYR A 64 -0.23 5.14 -9.13
CA TYR A 64 0.79 5.02 -8.09
C TYR A 64 0.83 3.61 -7.51
N ILE A 65 -0.04 2.69 -7.95
CA ILE A 65 -0.03 1.30 -7.49
C ILE A 65 1.25 0.62 -7.98
N VAL A 66 2.00 0.12 -7.01
CA VAL A 66 3.13 -0.76 -7.22
C VAL A 66 2.61 -2.20 -7.08
N ASN A 67 2.54 -2.90 -8.22
CA ASN A 67 2.22 -4.32 -8.27
C ASN A 67 3.09 -5.10 -7.28
N CYS A 68 2.45 -5.98 -6.52
CA CYS A 68 3.09 -6.90 -5.62
C CYS A 68 2.38 -8.24 -5.70
N ASP A 69 3.13 -9.29 -6.00
CA ASP A 69 2.61 -10.65 -6.02
C ASP A 69 2.95 -11.34 -4.71
N LEU A 70 1.94 -11.97 -4.12
CA LEU A 70 2.04 -12.69 -2.85
C LEU A 70 1.63 -14.17 -3.01
N PRO A 71 2.27 -14.93 -3.93
CA PRO A 71 1.89 -16.32 -4.17
C PRO A 71 2.16 -17.19 -2.95
N ARG A 72 1.35 -18.24 -2.80
CA ARG A 72 1.51 -19.28 -1.78
C ARG A 72 1.81 -20.62 -2.41
N PHE A 73 2.72 -21.36 -1.78
CA PHE A 73 3.04 -22.73 -2.12
C PHE A 73 2.01 -23.70 -1.52
N GLY A 74 1.96 -24.94 -2.01
CA GLY A 74 1.00 -25.94 -1.54
C GLY A 74 1.12 -26.29 -0.06
N THR A 75 2.26 -26.01 0.56
CA THR A 75 2.52 -26.13 2.01
C THR A 75 1.95 -24.97 2.83
N GLY A 76 1.42 -23.94 2.18
CA GLY A 76 0.91 -22.70 2.81
C GLY A 76 1.96 -21.59 2.94
N GLU A 77 3.24 -21.87 2.70
CA GLU A 77 4.31 -20.87 2.70
C GLU A 77 4.06 -19.78 1.65
N GLY A 78 4.24 -18.52 2.04
CA GLY A 78 4.09 -17.38 1.13
C GLY A 78 5.43 -16.85 0.61
N LYS A 79 5.42 -16.27 -0.59
CA LYS A 79 6.53 -15.51 -1.19
C LYS A 79 6.07 -14.09 -1.50
N GLY A 80 6.95 -13.10 -1.32
CA GLY A 80 6.69 -11.72 -1.76
C GLY A 80 7.53 -11.38 -2.98
N VAL A 81 6.91 -10.80 -4.00
CA VAL A 81 7.57 -10.38 -5.24
C VAL A 81 7.15 -8.95 -5.58
N LEU A 82 8.12 -8.12 -5.91
CA LEU A 82 7.91 -6.79 -6.49
C LEU A 82 8.46 -6.83 -7.92
N PRO A 83 7.62 -7.00 -8.96
CA PRO A 83 8.08 -7.12 -10.35
C PRO A 83 8.67 -5.82 -10.92
N GLN A 84 8.44 -4.69 -10.26
CA GLN A 84 8.99 -3.39 -10.66
C GLN A 84 9.96 -2.83 -9.61
N SER A 85 10.90 -2.02 -10.07
CA SER A 85 11.87 -1.37 -9.18
C SER A 85 11.16 -0.38 -8.25
N VAL A 86 11.46 -0.48 -6.96
CA VAL A 86 10.99 0.46 -5.91
C VAL A 86 12.10 1.37 -5.37
N ARG A 87 13.24 1.41 -6.06
CA ARG A 87 14.41 2.15 -5.60
C ARG A 87 14.11 3.65 -5.50
N GLY A 88 14.41 4.25 -4.35
CA GLY A 88 14.20 5.67 -4.11
C GLY A 88 12.74 6.10 -3.92
N MET A 89 11.80 5.16 -3.99
CA MET A 89 10.37 5.46 -3.80
C MET A 89 10.01 5.66 -2.33
N ASP A 90 8.99 6.48 -2.10
CA ASP A 90 8.19 6.51 -0.88
C ASP A 90 7.08 5.47 -0.98
N LEU A 91 7.28 4.33 -0.31
CA LEU A 91 6.31 3.24 -0.32
C LEU A 91 5.30 3.38 0.81
N TYR A 92 4.03 3.31 0.45
CA TYR A 92 2.91 3.17 1.36
C TYR A 92 2.31 1.77 1.20
N ILE A 93 2.50 0.92 2.20
CA ILE A 93 1.99 -0.45 2.17
C ILE A 93 0.65 -0.47 2.90
N LEU A 94 -0.40 -0.88 2.19
CA LEU A 94 -1.74 -1.03 2.76
C LEU A 94 -1.93 -2.48 3.18
N VAL A 95 -2.34 -2.70 4.44
CA VAL A 95 -2.61 -4.05 4.94
C VAL A 95 -3.80 -4.04 5.88
N ASP A 96 -4.68 -5.00 5.69
CA ASP A 96 -5.79 -5.30 6.57
C ASP A 96 -5.60 -6.71 7.13
N VAL A 97 -5.23 -6.77 8.42
CA VAL A 97 -4.97 -8.03 9.12
C VAL A 97 -6.25 -8.72 9.60
N VAL A 98 -7.42 -8.08 9.50
CA VAL A 98 -8.69 -8.71 9.90
C VAL A 98 -9.53 -9.16 8.71
N ASN A 99 -8.99 -9.06 7.49
CA ASN A 99 -9.67 -9.49 6.29
C ASN A 99 -9.82 -11.02 6.25
N PHE A 100 -11.06 -11.52 6.35
CA PHE A 100 -11.36 -12.96 6.32
C PHE A 100 -11.77 -13.48 4.93
N SER A 101 -11.92 -12.58 3.94
CA SER A 101 -12.47 -12.89 2.62
C SER A 101 -11.48 -13.61 1.70
N LYS A 102 -10.18 -13.53 2.00
CA LYS A 102 -9.13 -14.09 1.15
C LYS A 102 -8.85 -15.55 1.52
N THR A 103 -8.73 -16.38 0.50
CA THR A 103 -8.49 -17.82 0.62
C THR A 103 -7.32 -18.27 -0.23
N TYR A 104 -6.74 -19.42 0.11
CA TYR A 104 -5.68 -20.09 -0.66
C TYR A 104 -5.81 -21.60 -0.52
N LYS A 105 -5.13 -22.36 -1.39
CA LYS A 105 -5.05 -23.83 -1.26
C LYS A 105 -3.84 -24.23 -0.43
N MET A 106 -4.06 -25.03 0.60
CA MET A 106 -3.03 -25.64 1.46
C MET A 106 -3.30 -27.14 1.53
N PHE A 107 -2.34 -27.95 1.10
CA PHE A 107 -2.49 -29.41 0.95
C PHE A 107 -3.75 -29.82 0.15
N GLY A 108 -4.09 -29.05 -0.88
CA GLY A 108 -5.27 -29.29 -1.72
C GLY A 108 -6.60 -28.81 -1.12
N LEU A 109 -6.62 -28.44 0.15
CA LEU A 109 -7.80 -27.94 0.86
C LEU A 109 -7.87 -26.41 0.79
N GLN A 110 -9.08 -25.86 0.75
CA GLN A 110 -9.29 -24.42 0.83
C GLN A 110 -9.07 -23.95 2.27
N ASN A 111 -8.17 -22.99 2.45
CA ASN A 111 -7.88 -22.34 3.72
C ASN A 111 -8.19 -20.84 3.64
N HIS A 112 -8.68 -20.26 4.73
CA HIS A 112 -8.85 -18.81 4.86
C HIS A 112 -7.56 -18.20 5.40
N MET A 113 -7.21 -17.01 4.90
CA MET A 113 -6.07 -16.28 5.44
C MET A 113 -6.36 -15.84 6.88
N SER A 114 -5.46 -16.18 7.80
CA SER A 114 -5.50 -15.68 9.17
C SER A 114 -4.94 -14.26 9.28
N PRO A 115 -5.11 -13.57 10.42
CA PRO A 115 -4.40 -12.32 10.68
C PRO A 115 -2.88 -12.44 10.56
N ASP A 116 -2.33 -13.57 10.99
CA ASP A 116 -0.89 -13.87 10.89
C ASP A 116 -0.46 -14.02 9.44
N ASP A 117 -1.31 -14.59 8.59
CA ASP A 117 -1.08 -14.72 7.15
C ASP A 117 -0.97 -13.35 6.47
N HIS A 118 -1.87 -12.42 6.80
CA HIS A 118 -1.82 -11.04 6.30
C HIS A 118 -0.60 -10.27 6.85
N TYR A 119 -0.30 -10.41 8.14
CA TYR A 119 0.87 -9.77 8.75
C TYR A 119 2.20 -10.33 8.20
N ALA A 120 2.28 -11.64 7.95
CA ALA A 120 3.43 -12.25 7.31
C ALA A 120 3.59 -11.76 5.86
N ASN A 121 2.49 -11.54 5.13
CA ASN A 121 2.54 -10.93 3.82
C ASN A 121 3.10 -9.51 3.84
N LEU A 122 2.70 -8.67 4.81
CA LEU A 122 3.33 -7.36 5.01
C LEU A 122 4.86 -7.49 5.16
N LYS A 123 5.33 -8.39 6.03
CA LYS A 123 6.77 -8.61 6.23
C LYS A 123 7.46 -9.03 4.93
N ARG A 124 6.82 -9.88 4.12
CA ARG A 124 7.34 -10.31 2.81
C ARG A 124 7.45 -9.16 1.82
N VAL A 125 6.48 -8.24 1.78
CA VAL A 125 6.55 -7.03 0.94
C VAL A 125 7.73 -6.16 1.35
N ILE A 126 7.90 -5.92 2.66
CA ILE A 126 9.02 -5.12 3.20
C ILE A 126 10.36 -5.77 2.83
N ALA A 127 10.48 -7.09 3.00
CA ALA A 127 11.67 -7.85 2.63
C ALA A 127 11.95 -7.76 1.11
N ALA A 128 10.92 -7.89 0.27
CA ALA A 128 11.04 -7.80 -1.18
C ALA A 128 11.51 -6.42 -1.66
N ALA A 129 11.19 -5.35 -0.92
CA ALA A 129 11.73 -4.01 -1.20
C ALA A 129 13.25 -3.91 -0.96
N GLY A 130 13.84 -4.83 -0.18
CA GLY A 130 15.28 -5.02 -0.06
C GLY A 130 16.07 -3.79 0.41
N GLY A 131 15.44 -2.92 1.19
CA GLY A 131 16.03 -1.64 1.63
C GLY A 131 16.31 -0.65 0.50
N LYS A 132 15.74 -0.85 -0.70
CA LYS A 132 15.94 0.04 -1.84
C LYS A 132 14.96 1.21 -1.87
N ALA A 133 13.79 1.04 -1.25
CA ALA A 133 12.85 2.14 -1.03
C ALA A 133 13.50 3.22 -0.15
N ARG A 134 13.20 4.49 -0.43
CA ARG A 134 13.69 5.63 0.38
C ARG A 134 13.06 5.61 1.77
N ARG A 135 11.76 5.30 1.82
CA ARG A 135 10.97 5.19 3.03
C ARG A 135 9.87 4.16 2.83
N ILE A 136 9.54 3.45 3.90
CA ILE A 136 8.37 2.57 3.96
C ILE A 136 7.46 3.09 5.06
N THR A 137 6.20 3.31 4.72
CA THR A 137 5.13 3.66 5.66
C THR A 137 4.07 2.57 5.55
N VAL A 138 3.70 1.99 6.69
CA VAL A 138 2.64 0.97 6.76
C VAL A 138 1.35 1.66 7.18
N ILE A 139 0.30 1.49 6.37
CA ILE A 139 -1.06 1.90 6.70
C ILE A 139 -1.81 0.63 7.05
N MET A 140 -2.08 0.47 8.35
CA MET A 140 -2.75 -0.69 8.93
C MET A 140 -3.92 -0.18 9.78
N PRO A 141 -5.14 -0.10 9.24
CA PRO A 141 -6.29 0.46 9.95
C PRO A 141 -6.60 -0.25 11.27
N TYR A 142 -6.40 -1.56 11.31
CA TYR A 142 -6.49 -2.36 12.52
C TYR A 142 -5.10 -2.81 12.97
N LEU A 143 -4.62 -2.31 14.11
CA LEU A 143 -3.29 -2.65 14.60
C LEU A 143 -3.22 -4.10 15.09
N TYR A 144 -2.43 -4.92 14.39
CA TYR A 144 -2.17 -6.33 14.70
C TYR A 144 -1.68 -6.53 16.14
N GLU A 145 -2.26 -7.51 16.85
CA GLU A 145 -1.94 -7.87 18.23
C GLU A 145 -1.91 -6.72 19.26
N SER A 146 -2.55 -5.59 18.96
CA SER A 146 -2.57 -4.39 19.81
C SER A 146 -3.08 -4.62 21.24
N ARG A 147 -3.81 -5.70 21.49
CA ARG A 147 -4.38 -6.05 22.80
C ARG A 147 -3.42 -6.81 23.72
N GLN A 148 -2.25 -7.24 23.24
CA GLN A 148 -1.27 -8.00 24.03
C GLN A 148 -0.37 -7.13 24.93
N GLN A 149 -0.65 -5.83 25.05
CA GLN A 149 0.19 -4.88 25.80
C GLN A 149 0.24 -5.14 27.32
N ALA A 150 -0.80 -5.75 27.91
CA ALA A 150 -0.90 -5.99 29.34
C ALA A 150 -0.76 -7.49 29.66
N ARG A 151 0.33 -7.86 30.34
CA ARG A 151 0.44 -9.18 30.99
C ARG A 151 -0.29 -9.10 32.32
N SER A 152 -1.58 -9.44 32.35
CA SER A 152 -2.27 -9.66 33.62
C SER A 152 -1.69 -10.94 34.22
N GLN A 153 -0.84 -10.80 35.25
CA GLN A 153 -0.50 -11.93 36.12
C GLN A 153 -1.79 -12.30 36.86
N ARG A 154 -2.54 -13.26 36.32
CA ARG A 154 -3.51 -14.05 37.08
C ARG A 154 -2.85 -15.37 37.42
#